data_AF-A0A392T9S8-F1
#
_entry.id   AF-A0A392T9S8-F1
#
_cell.length_a   1.000
_cell.length_b   1.000
_cell.length_c   1.000
_cell.angle_alpha   90.00
_cell.angle_beta   90.00
_cell.angle_gamma   90.00
#
_symmetry.space_group_name_H-M   'P 1'
#
loop_
_entity.id
_entity.type
_entity.pdbx_description
1 polymer ?
#
loop_
_entity_poly.entity_id
_entity_poly.type
_entity_poly.pdbx_seq_one_letter_code
_entity_poly.pdbx_strand_id
1 'polypeptide(L)' 'FKCGDPGHKADQCKKGVVCFNCKEEGHNSNVCKKPRVAGGKVFALDDGDTEADNLIR' A
#
# COMPACT_ATOMS: atom_id res chain seq x y z
N PHE A 1 0.10 1.45 -3.78
CA PHE A 1 -0.73 0.72 -2.80
C PHE A 1 -1.99 1.54 -2.52
N LYS A 2 -3.19 0.99 -2.70
CA LYS A 2 -4.46 1.70 -2.40
C LYS A 2 -4.96 1.39 -0.98
N CYS A 3 -4.57 0.24 -0.43
CA CYS A 3 -5.19 -0.37 0.76
C CYS A 3 -4.19 -0.74 1.86
N GLY A 4 -2.93 -0.29 1.77
CA GLY A 4 -1.91 -0.54 2.81
C GLY A 4 -1.28 -1.93 2.82
N ASP A 5 -1.82 -2.87 2.05
CA ASP A 5 -1.33 -4.24 1.95
C ASP A 5 -0.17 -4.35 0.94
N PRO A 6 0.97 -4.92 1.32
CA PRO A 6 2.11 -5.07 0.41
C PRO A 6 1.93 -6.23 -0.59
N GLY A 7 0.97 -7.14 -0.37
CA GLY A 7 0.81 -8.35 -1.19
C GLY A 7 0.26 -8.11 -2.60
N HIS A 8 -0.09 -6.87 -2.96
CA HIS A 8 -0.56 -6.54 -4.30
C HIS A 8 -0.39 -5.05 -4.65
N LYS A 9 -0.29 -4.78 -5.95
CA LYS A 9 -0.18 -3.42 -6.48
C LYS A 9 -1.50 -2.67 -6.32
N ALA A 10 -1.42 -1.34 -6.43
CA ALA A 10 -2.59 -0.46 -6.38
C ALA A 10 -3.70 -0.93 -7.32
N ASP A 11 -3.39 -1.16 -8.59
CA ASP A 11 -4.35 -1.54 -9.64
C ASP A 11 -4.98 -2.92 -9.46
N GLN A 12 -4.35 -3.79 -8.67
CA GLN A 12 -4.88 -5.12 -8.35
C GLN A 12 -5.57 -5.16 -6.97
N CYS A 13 -5.66 -4.01 -6.28
CA CYS A 13 -6.33 -3.95 -4.98
C CYS A 13 -7.85 -4.05 -5.17
N LYS A 14 -8.40 -5.20 -4.79
CA LYS A 14 -9.85 -5.45 -4.72
C LYS A 14 -10.51 -4.73 -3.54
N LYS A 15 -9.71 -4.19 -2.60
CA LYS A 15 -10.18 -3.43 -1.43
C LYS A 15 -10.28 -1.94 -1.78
N GLY A 16 -11.15 -1.23 -1.07
CA GLY A 16 -11.30 0.22 -1.19
C GLY A 16 -10.02 0.98 -0.82
N VAL A 17 -10.00 2.27 -1.13
CA VAL A 17 -8.91 3.16 -0.73
C VAL A 17 -8.85 3.26 0.80
N VAL A 18 -7.66 3.12 1.36
CA VAL A 18 -7.39 3.27 2.79
C VAL A 18 -6.42 4.42 3.01
N CYS A 19 -6.69 5.21 4.04
CA CYS A 19 -5.90 6.35 4.41
C CYS A 19 -4.64 5.88 5.14
N PHE A 20 -3.46 6.17 4.60
CA PHE A 20 -2.19 5.82 5.26
C PHE A 20 -1.89 6.69 6.49
N ASN A 21 -2.64 7.78 6.68
CA ASN A 21 -2.52 8.67 7.83
C ASN A 21 -3.28 8.12 9.05
N CYS A 22 -4.58 7.84 8.88
CA CYS A 22 -5.45 7.42 9.99
C CYS A 22 -5.89 5.95 9.94
N LYS A 23 -5.54 5.21 8.88
CA LYS A 23 -5.88 3.81 8.64
C LYS A 23 -7.38 3.56 8.45
N GLU A 24 -8.14 4.61 8.11
CA GLU A 24 -9.57 4.53 7.78
C GLU A 24 -9.77 4.35 6.26
N GLU A 25 -10.79 3.57 5.88
CA GLU A 25 -11.17 3.39 4.49
C GLU A 25 -12.01 4.56 3.94
N GLY A 26 -12.12 4.64 2.61
CA GLY A 26 -12.93 5.64 1.89
C GLY A 26 -12.18 6.92 1.51
N HIS A 27 -10.95 7.14 1.98
CA HIS A 27 -10.16 8.32 1.61
C HIS A 27 -8.65 8.06 1.66
N ASN A 28 -7.85 8.89 0.97
CA ASN A 28 -6.38 8.81 1.02
C ASN A 28 -5.79 9.82 2.02
N SER A 29 -4.50 9.70 2.34
CA SER A 29 -3.82 10.62 3.25
C SER A 29 -3.79 12.07 2.78
N ASN A 30 -3.95 12.33 1.48
CA ASN A 30 -3.96 13.69 0.93
C ASN A 30 -5.28 14.42 1.22
N VAL A 31 -6.40 13.69 1.29
CA VAL A 31 -7.72 14.24 1.63
C VAL A 31 -8.11 14.00 3.11
N CYS A 32 -7.21 13.44 3.91
CA CYS A 32 -7.44 13.17 5.31
C CYS A 32 -7.48 14.48 6.12
N LYS A 33 -8.56 14.68 6.89
CA LYS A 33 -8.73 15.86 7.76
C LYS A 33 -7.99 15.75 9.10
N LYS A 34 -7.50 14.55 9.45
CA LYS A 34 -6.74 14.33 10.69
C LYS A 34 -5.32 14.88 10.54
N PRO A 35 -4.69 15.35 11.63
CA PRO A 35 -3.31 15.82 11.59
C PRO A 35 -2.41 14.73 11.00
N ARG A 36 -1.43 15.15 10.18
CA ARG A 36 -0.50 14.20 9.59
C ARG A 36 0.35 13.58 10.69
N VAL A 37 0.30 12.26 10.85
CA VAL A 37 1.24 11.55 11.70
C VAL A 37 2.60 11.59 11.02
N ALA A 38 3.48 12.49 11.48
CA ALA A 38 4.81 12.71 10.93
C ALA A 38 5.76 11.49 11.05
N GLY A 39 5.32 10.39 11.66
CA GLY A 39 6.02 9.11 11.71
C GLY A 39 5.84 8.29 10.43
N GLY A 40 6.10 8.91 9.27
CA GLY A 40 6.18 8.21 7.99
C GLY A 40 7.30 7.19 8.06
N LYS A 41 6.96 5.95 8.42
CA LYS A 41 7.80 4.79 8.18
C LYS A 41 8.20 4.84 6.70
N VAL A 42 9.44 5.22 6.45
CA VAL A 42 10.09 4.91 5.18
C VAL A 42 9.96 3.40 5.08
N PHE A 43 9.14 2.93 4.14
CA PHE A 43 9.12 1.51 3.87
C PHE A 43 10.53 1.23 3.37
N ALA A 44 11.35 0.57 4.19
CA ALA A 44 12.48 -0.18 3.67
C ALA A 44 11.88 -1.02 2.54
N LEU A 45 12.34 -0.76 1.33
CA LEU A 45 12.05 -1.65 0.22
C LEU A 45 12.86 -2.90 0.56
N ASP A 46 12.27 -3.79 1.36
CA ASP A 46 12.74 -5.16 1.42
C ASP A 46 12.32 -5.77 0.07
N ASP A 47 13.30 -5.79 -0.82
CA ASP A 47 13.23 -6.24 -2.20
C ASP A 47 12.56 -7.61 -2.35
N GLY A 48 11.66 -7.68 -3.33
CA GLY A 48 11.57 -8.84 -4.22
C GLY A 48 10.86 -10.07 -3.68
N ASP A 49 9.54 -10.08 -3.75
CA ASP A 49 8.84 -11.29 -4.19
C ASP A 49 9.27 -11.55 -5.64
N THR A 50 10.42 -12.21 -5.81
CA THR A 50 10.81 -12.80 -7.08
C THR A 50 10.23 -14.19 -7.08
N GLU A 51 8.91 -14.28 -7.26
CA GLU A 51 8.29 -15.51 -7.76
C GLU A 51 8.80 -15.70 -9.19
N ALA A 52 9.97 -16.32 -9.30
CA ALA A 52 10.50 -16.82 -10.54
C ALA A 52 9.65 -18.01 -10.97
N ASP A 53 8.47 -17.72 -11.54
CA ASP A 53 7.73 -18.65 -12.37
C ASP A 53 8.54 -18.89 -13.65
N ASN A 54 9.51 -19.82 -13.56
CA ASN A 54 10.23 -20.31 -14.73
C ASN A 54 9.33 -21.28 -15.49
N LEU A 55 8.42 -20.73 -16.30
CA LEU A 55 7.68 -21.50 -17.29
C LEU A 55 8.50 -21.63 -18.60
N ILE A 56 8.58 -22.86 -19.12
CA ILE A 56 9.02 -23.34 -20.46
C ILE A 56 10.51 -23.71 -20.66
N ARG A 57 10.79 -25.03 -20.65
CA ARG A 57 11.15 -25.79 -21.87
C ARG A 57 10.75 -27.25 -21.76
#